data_AF-A0A1G1MD67-F1
#
_entry.id   AF-A0A1G1MD67-F1
#
_cell.length_a   1.000
_cell.length_b   1.000
_cell.length_c   1.000
_cell.angle_alpha   90.00
_cell.angle_beta   90.00
_cell.angle_gamma   90.00
#
_symmetry.space_group_name_H-M   'P 1'
#
loop_
_entity.id
_entity.type
_entity.pdbx_description
1 polymer ?
#
loop_
_entity_poly.entity_id
_entity_poly.type
_entity_poly.pdbx_seq_one_letter_code
_entity_poly.pdbx_strand_id
1 'polypeptide(L)'
;MKFQIPNSKFQNIVFFSLCFALLINLLGCDAFVRKFTRRPKKENLPVEEMVVAPEEYIAPQITKEELYRQYLLYWKSWHDELINSLHKGASYKKQIECVDEAIKNLEQLRPLLKEEKIKILDTSISQMQDLRAAIARDVYGNDVDTNRSAAENIKRNILRDLSYRKMKDYLA
;
A
#
# COMPACT_ATOMS: atom_id res chain seq x y z
N MET A 1 -65.20 -45.49 -20.40
CA MET A 1 -64.60 -44.69 -19.31
C MET A 1 -65.17 -43.28 -19.45
N LYS A 2 -66.07 -42.86 -18.55
CA LYS A 2 -66.86 -41.61 -18.69
C LYS A 2 -65.98 -40.41 -18.36
N PHE A 3 -65.77 -39.51 -19.34
CA PHE A 3 -65.18 -38.20 -19.13
C PHE A 3 -66.13 -37.35 -18.27
N GLN A 4 -65.74 -37.08 -17.03
CA GLN A 4 -66.45 -36.13 -16.17
C GLN A 4 -66.01 -34.71 -16.52
N ILE A 5 -66.96 -33.92 -17.02
CA ILE A 5 -66.86 -32.49 -17.28
C ILE A 5 -66.56 -31.78 -15.95
N PRO A 6 -65.54 -30.92 -15.85
CA PRO A 6 -65.27 -30.20 -14.60
C PRO A 6 -66.38 -29.19 -14.32
N ASN A 7 -66.81 -29.13 -13.06
CA ASN A 7 -67.82 -28.19 -12.57
C ASN A 7 -67.49 -26.75 -12.99
N SER A 8 -68.34 -26.12 -13.81
CA SER A 8 -68.16 -24.75 -14.32
C SER A 8 -67.95 -23.72 -13.21
N LYS A 9 -68.55 -23.95 -12.03
CA LYS A 9 -68.36 -23.13 -10.83
C LYS A 9 -66.93 -23.19 -10.30
N PHE A 10 -66.27 -24.34 -10.37
CA PHE A 10 -64.88 -24.50 -9.89
C PHE A 10 -63.88 -23.83 -10.83
N GLN A 11 -64.09 -23.94 -12.15
CA GLN A 11 -63.25 -23.23 -13.13
C GLN A 11 -63.40 -21.71 -13.02
N ASN A 12 -64.62 -21.20 -12.77
CA ASN A 12 -64.84 -19.78 -12.54
C ASN A 12 -64.15 -19.29 -11.26
N ILE A 13 -64.21 -20.05 -10.16
CA ILE A 13 -63.53 -19.69 -8.91
C ILE A 13 -62.00 -19.63 -9.10
N VAL A 14 -61.43 -20.62 -9.80
CA VAL A 14 -59.99 -20.64 -10.08
C VAL A 14 -59.61 -19.44 -10.96
N PHE A 15 -60.39 -19.13 -12.00
CA PHE A 15 -60.15 -17.97 -12.87
C PHE A 15 -60.22 -16.64 -12.11
N PHE A 16 -61.25 -16.45 -11.27
CA PHE A 16 -61.37 -15.25 -10.44
C PHE A 16 -60.22 -15.12 -9.43
N SER A 17 -59.77 -16.23 -8.83
CA SER A 17 -58.63 -16.21 -7.91
C SER A 17 -57.31 -15.84 -8.62
N LEU A 18 -57.13 -16.31 -9.87
CA LEU A 18 -55.96 -16.00 -10.68
C LEU A 18 -55.96 -14.54 -11.12
N CYS A 19 -57.10 -14.01 -11.59
CA CYS A 19 -57.25 -12.60 -11.93
C CYS A 19 -57.03 -11.68 -10.72
N PHE A 20 -57.53 -12.06 -9.55
CA PHE A 20 -57.34 -11.29 -8.32
C PHE A 20 -55.87 -11.26 -7.87
N ALA A 21 -55.17 -12.40 -7.93
CA ALA A 21 -53.74 -12.47 -7.66
C ALA A 21 -52.93 -11.59 -8.64
N LEU A 22 -53.34 -11.53 -9.90
CA LEU A 22 -52.66 -10.74 -10.93
C LEU A 22 -52.85 -9.22 -10.71
N LEU A 23 -54.04 -8.81 -10.24
CA LEU A 23 -54.33 -7.40 -9.91
C LEU A 23 -53.53 -6.89 -8.70
N ILE A 24 -53.30 -7.73 -7.68
CA ILE A 24 -52.47 -7.36 -6.52
C ILE A 24 -51.01 -7.12 -6.92
N ASN A 25 -50.48 -7.87 -7.90
CA ASN A 25 -49.11 -7.68 -8.37
C ASN A 25 -48.95 -6.43 -9.26
N LEU A 26 -50.02 -5.99 -9.93
CA LEU A 26 -50.01 -4.78 -10.77
C LEU A 26 -50.23 -3.49 -9.97
N LEU A 27 -50.93 -3.56 -8.84
CA LEU A 27 -51.04 -2.48 -7.87
C LEU A 27 -49.81 -2.48 -6.95
N GLY A 28 -48.66 -2.17 -7.53
CA GLY A 28 -47.39 -2.03 -6.82
C GLY A 28 -47.50 -1.03 -5.65
N CYS A 29 -46.81 -1.36 -4.56
CA CYS A 29 -46.69 -0.57 -3.35
C CYS A 29 -45.78 0.65 -3.59
N ASP A 30 -46.26 1.64 -4.36
CA ASP A 30 -45.56 2.93 -4.58
C ASP A 30 -46.06 4.04 -3.66
N ALA A 31 -46.55 3.66 -2.47
CA ALA A 31 -47.03 4.58 -1.47
C ALA A 31 -46.17 4.47 -0.21
N PHE A 32 -45.09 5.25 -0.19
CA PHE A 32 -44.37 5.85 0.96
C PHE A 32 -42.84 5.79 0.84
N VAL A 33 -42.28 6.47 -0.17
CA VAL A 33 -40.94 7.05 -0.03
C VAL A 33 -41.04 8.58 -0.09
N ARG A 34 -41.79 9.16 0.87
CA ARG A 34 -41.49 10.53 1.27
C ARG A 34 -40.19 10.46 2.08
N LYS A 35 -39.06 10.66 1.40
CA LYS A 35 -37.77 10.92 2.06
C LYS A 35 -37.99 12.11 2.98
N PHE A 36 -38.07 11.88 4.29
CA PHE A 36 -37.95 12.93 5.29
C PHE A 36 -36.52 13.46 5.21
N THR A 37 -36.28 14.47 4.38
CA THR A 37 -35.01 15.18 4.36
C THR A 37 -34.96 16.06 5.60
N ARG A 38 -34.06 15.73 6.53
CA ARG A 38 -33.77 16.57 7.70
C ARG A 38 -33.26 17.92 7.18
N ARG A 39 -33.99 19.00 7.46
CA ARG A 39 -33.47 20.36 7.20
C ARG A 39 -32.25 20.61 8.10
N PRO A 40 -31.08 20.95 7.56
CA PRO A 40 -29.90 21.20 8.36
C PRO A 40 -30.06 22.49 9.16
N LYS A 41 -29.76 22.45 10.47
CA LYS A 41 -29.89 23.57 11.43
C LYS A 41 -28.83 24.68 11.24
N LYS A 42 -28.29 24.86 10.03
CA LYS A 42 -27.08 25.68 9.77
C LYS A 42 -27.32 26.94 8.94
N GLU A 43 -28.56 27.40 8.77
CA GLU A 43 -28.84 28.63 8.00
C GLU A 43 -28.36 29.92 8.70
N ASN A 44 -27.96 29.86 9.98
CA ASN A 44 -27.52 31.03 10.78
C ASN A 44 -26.18 30.81 11.50
N LEU A 45 -25.23 30.10 10.89
CA LEU A 45 -23.84 30.13 11.38
C LEU A 45 -23.06 31.12 10.50
N PRO A 46 -22.24 32.01 11.08
CA PRO A 46 -21.32 32.81 10.27
C PRO A 46 -20.49 31.84 9.43
N VAL A 47 -20.44 32.10 8.13
CA VAL A 47 -19.58 31.35 7.20
C VAL A 47 -18.15 31.67 7.64
N GLU A 48 -17.53 30.77 8.42
CA GLU A 48 -16.09 30.82 8.62
C GLU A 48 -15.47 30.67 7.23
N GLU A 49 -14.87 31.75 6.74
CA GLU A 49 -14.09 31.70 5.50
C GLU A 49 -12.99 30.67 5.71
N MET A 50 -13.10 29.55 5.00
CA MET A 50 -12.07 28.53 4.96
C MET A 50 -10.87 29.12 4.23
N VAL A 51 -10.02 29.84 4.96
CA VAL A 51 -8.73 30.33 4.47
C VAL A 51 -7.78 29.13 4.42
N VAL A 52 -7.91 28.33 3.36
CA VAL A 52 -6.83 27.43 2.93
C VAL A 52 -5.90 28.30 2.08
N ALA A 53 -5.19 29.22 2.74
CA ALA A 53 -4.03 29.83 2.13
C ALA A 53 -2.92 28.76 2.18
N PRO A 54 -2.37 28.33 1.04
CA PRO A 54 -1.19 27.48 1.07
C PRO A 54 -0.07 28.28 1.74
N GLU A 55 0.28 27.90 2.97
CA GLU A 55 1.49 28.40 3.60
C GLU A 55 2.68 27.90 2.78
N GLU A 56 3.44 28.81 2.18
CA GLU A 56 4.70 28.47 1.54
C GLU A 56 5.71 28.12 2.63
N TYR A 57 5.80 26.82 2.95
CA TYR A 57 6.82 26.31 3.84
C TYR A 57 8.19 26.46 3.16
N ILE A 58 8.99 27.42 3.64
CA ILE A 58 10.40 27.48 3.28
C ILE A 58 11.04 26.22 3.86
N ALA A 59 11.39 25.27 3.00
CA ALA A 59 12.05 24.04 3.43
C ALA A 59 13.32 24.42 4.20
N PRO A 60 13.54 23.85 5.40
CA PRO A 60 14.78 24.09 6.13
C PRO A 60 15.96 23.70 5.23
N GLN A 61 17.00 24.53 5.20
CA GLN A 61 18.24 24.24 4.49
C GLN A 61 18.92 23.05 5.15
N ILE A 62 18.56 21.83 4.73
CA ILE A 62 19.10 20.59 5.29
C ILE A 62 20.59 20.52 4.96
N THR A 63 21.41 20.35 5.99
CA THR A 63 22.85 20.19 5.79
C THR A 63 23.15 18.84 5.12
N LYS A 64 24.24 18.75 4.35
CA LYS A 64 24.65 17.47 3.73
C LYS A 64 24.85 16.35 4.75
N GLU A 65 25.27 16.69 5.97
CA GLU A 65 25.41 15.72 7.06
C GLU A 65 24.08 15.14 7.51
N GLU A 66 23.07 15.99 7.70
CA GLU A 66 21.72 15.57 8.05
C GLU A 66 21.11 14.73 6.93
N LEU A 67 21.32 15.15 5.69
CA LEU A 67 20.85 14.42 4.52
C LEU A 67 21.47 13.01 4.45
N TYR A 68 22.78 12.90 4.71
CA TYR A 68 23.47 11.61 4.80
C TYR A 68 22.87 10.71 5.89
N ARG A 69 22.64 11.28 7.08
CA ARG A 69 22.04 10.54 8.21
C ARG A 69 20.61 10.09 7.88
N GLN A 70 19.83 10.94 7.22
CA GLN A 70 18.46 10.62 6.81
C GLN A 70 18.43 9.46 5.81
N TYR A 71 19.20 9.54 4.72
CA TYR A 71 19.24 8.46 3.73
C TYR A 71 19.79 7.15 4.29
N LEU A 72 20.80 7.20 5.17
CA LEU A 72 21.29 6.00 5.85
C LEU A 72 20.23 5.40 6.79
N LEU A 73 19.44 6.24 7.46
CA LEU A 73 18.32 5.80 8.30
C LEU A 73 17.20 5.17 7.47
N TYR A 74 16.84 5.77 6.33
CA TYR A 74 15.84 5.23 5.41
C TYR A 74 16.29 3.91 4.82
N TRP A 75 17.54 3.82 4.36
CA TRP A 75 18.12 2.55 3.95
C TRP A 75 17.99 1.49 5.06
N LYS A 76 18.38 1.83 6.29
CA LYS A 76 18.30 0.89 7.42
C LYS A 76 16.86 0.42 7.66
N SER A 77 15.89 1.32 7.61
CA SER A 77 14.47 0.99 7.80
C SER A 77 13.97 0.03 6.71
N TRP A 78 14.25 0.33 5.44
CA TRP A 78 13.86 -0.52 4.32
C TRP A 78 14.56 -1.87 4.33
N HIS A 79 15.84 -1.90 4.73
CA HIS A 79 16.61 -3.13 4.84
C HIS A 79 16.12 -4.01 6.01
N ASP A 80 15.70 -3.40 7.11
CA ASP A 80 15.07 -4.11 8.23
C ASP A 80 13.70 -4.67 7.82
N GLU A 81 12.94 -3.91 7.03
CA GLU A 81 11.70 -4.39 6.44
C GLU A 81 11.92 -5.53 5.45
N LEU A 82 12.98 -5.48 4.63
CA LEU A 82 13.39 -6.57 3.75
C LEU A 82 13.66 -7.86 4.55
N ILE A 83 14.49 -7.79 5.59
CA ILE A 83 14.80 -8.96 6.44
C ILE A 83 13.51 -9.52 7.07
N ASN A 84 12.63 -8.64 7.58
CA ASN A 84 11.35 -9.04 8.13
C ASN A 84 10.42 -9.67 7.08
N SER A 85 10.43 -9.15 5.85
CA SER A 85 9.62 -9.64 4.74
C SER A 85 10.05 -11.06 4.32
N LEU A 86 11.36 -11.32 4.32
CA LEU A 86 11.93 -12.64 4.08
C LEU A 86 11.61 -13.59 5.24
N HIS A 87 11.73 -13.14 6.49
CA HIS A 87 11.45 -13.98 7.66
C HIS A 87 9.97 -14.39 7.79
N LYS A 88 9.05 -13.45 7.56
CA LYS A 88 7.60 -13.69 7.71
C LYS A 88 6.94 -14.31 6.48
N GLY A 89 7.70 -14.51 5.39
CA GLY A 89 7.15 -14.99 4.12
C GLY A 89 6.16 -13.99 3.49
N ALA A 90 6.50 -12.69 3.51
CA ALA A 90 5.70 -11.67 2.83
C ALA A 90 5.70 -11.87 1.30
N SER A 91 4.80 -11.20 0.60
CA SER A 91 4.67 -11.35 -0.86
C SER A 91 5.96 -11.02 -1.60
N TYR A 92 6.24 -11.75 -2.68
CA TYR A 92 7.40 -11.52 -3.55
C TYR A 92 7.56 -10.05 -3.96
N LYS A 93 6.45 -9.40 -4.33
CA LYS A 93 6.42 -7.96 -4.68
C LYS A 93 6.97 -7.10 -3.56
N LYS A 94 6.61 -7.39 -2.30
CA LYS A 94 7.05 -6.63 -1.14
C LYS A 94 8.55 -6.81 -0.90
N GLN A 95 9.06 -8.03 -1.07
CA GLN A 95 10.50 -8.31 -0.93
C GLN A 95 11.32 -7.51 -1.95
N ILE A 96 10.88 -7.49 -3.22
CA ILE A 96 11.51 -6.71 -4.30
C ILE A 96 11.41 -5.21 -4.03
N GLU A 97 10.24 -4.71 -3.62
CA GLU A 97 10.06 -3.29 -3.29
C GLU A 97 11.00 -2.84 -2.15
N CYS A 98 11.15 -3.65 -1.10
CA CYS A 98 12.01 -3.30 0.03
C CYS A 98 13.49 -3.24 -0.39
N VAL A 99 13.96 -4.19 -1.21
CA VAL A 99 15.35 -4.17 -1.68
C VAL A 99 15.60 -3.01 -2.67
N ASP A 100 14.63 -2.68 -3.51
CA ASP A 100 14.71 -1.58 -4.47
C ASP A 100 14.78 -0.22 -3.77
N GLU A 101 13.92 0.03 -2.78
CA GLU A 101 13.98 1.26 -2.00
C GLU A 101 15.24 1.33 -1.12
N ALA A 102 15.74 0.20 -0.61
CA ALA A 102 17.02 0.17 0.10
C ALA A 102 18.19 0.56 -0.84
N ILE A 103 18.27 -0.01 -2.05
CA ILE A 103 19.29 0.33 -3.05
C ILE A 103 19.23 1.82 -3.41
N LYS A 104 18.03 2.32 -3.71
CA LYS A 104 17.80 3.73 -4.06
C LYS A 104 18.31 4.68 -2.97
N ASN A 105 18.06 4.38 -1.69
CA ASN A 105 18.56 5.19 -0.59
C ASN A 105 20.09 5.16 -0.46
N LEU A 106 20.75 4.03 -0.77
CA LEU A 106 22.22 3.97 -0.84
C LEU A 106 22.75 4.81 -2.02
N GLU A 107 22.09 4.79 -3.17
CA GLU A 107 22.48 5.61 -4.32
C GLU A 107 22.41 7.11 -4.01
N GLN A 108 21.44 7.55 -3.20
CA GLN A 108 21.36 8.95 -2.75
C GLN A 108 22.54 9.38 -1.85
N LEU A 109 23.29 8.42 -1.27
CA LEU A 109 24.50 8.74 -0.52
C LEU A 109 25.70 9.05 -1.42
N ARG A 110 25.71 8.58 -2.68
CA ARG A 110 26.83 8.74 -3.60
C ARG A 110 27.25 10.19 -3.83
N PRO A 111 26.35 11.15 -4.13
CA PRO A 111 26.74 12.55 -4.32
C PRO A 111 27.19 13.26 -3.03
N LEU A 112 27.00 12.65 -1.86
CA LEU A 112 27.34 13.23 -0.56
C LEU A 112 28.75 12.86 -0.10
N LEU A 113 29.40 11.91 -0.76
CA LEU A 113 30.69 11.34 -0.37
C LEU A 113 31.81 11.77 -1.31
N LYS A 114 33.03 11.86 -0.77
CA LYS A 114 34.27 11.98 -1.55
C LYS A 114 34.60 10.67 -2.29
N GLU A 115 35.32 10.76 -3.40
CA GLU A 115 35.65 9.62 -4.28
C GLU A 115 36.24 8.40 -3.56
N GLU A 116 37.06 8.62 -2.54
CA GLU A 116 37.67 7.55 -1.73
C GLU A 116 36.63 6.61 -1.10
N LYS A 117 35.48 7.17 -0.66
CA LYS A 117 34.42 6.42 0.03
C LYS A 117 33.32 5.95 -0.91
N ILE A 118 33.23 6.54 -2.11
CA ILE A 118 32.29 6.07 -3.15
C ILE A 118 32.56 4.61 -3.51
N LYS A 119 33.83 4.17 -3.60
CA LYS A 119 34.15 2.76 -3.90
C LYS A 119 33.58 1.76 -2.87
N ILE A 120 33.57 2.15 -1.59
CA ILE A 120 33.02 1.31 -0.51
C ILE A 120 31.49 1.24 -0.62
N LEU A 121 30.87 2.39 -0.92
CA LEU A 121 29.44 2.46 -1.18
C LEU A 121 29.05 1.61 -2.40
N ASP A 122 29.80 1.71 -3.50
CA ASP A 122 29.53 0.97 -4.74
C ASP A 122 29.62 -0.54 -4.54
N THR A 123 30.59 -0.99 -3.74
CA THR A 123 30.68 -2.41 -3.35
C THR A 123 29.44 -2.86 -2.60
N SER A 124 28.92 -2.01 -1.70
CA SER A 124 27.71 -2.30 -0.93
C SER A 124 26.45 -2.31 -1.81
N ILE A 125 26.36 -1.38 -2.77
CA ILE A 125 25.27 -1.32 -3.75
C ILE A 125 25.28 -2.57 -4.64
N SER A 126 26.46 -3.00 -5.11
CA SER A 126 26.59 -4.23 -5.91
C SER A 126 26.09 -5.45 -5.14
N GLN A 127 26.47 -5.60 -3.86
CA GLN A 127 25.98 -6.69 -3.02
C GLN A 127 24.45 -6.69 -2.86
N MET A 128 23.86 -5.49 -2.73
CA MET A 128 22.40 -5.35 -2.66
C MET A 128 21.73 -5.71 -4.00
N GLN A 129 22.34 -5.34 -5.14
CA GLN A 129 21.85 -5.71 -6.47
C GLN A 129 21.93 -7.22 -6.71
N ASP A 130 22.99 -7.88 -6.25
CA ASP A 130 23.13 -9.34 -6.30
C ASP A 130 22.04 -10.02 -5.46
N LEU A 131 21.80 -9.51 -4.24
CA LEU A 131 20.71 -10.00 -3.38
C LEU A 131 19.35 -9.82 -4.04
N ARG A 132 19.08 -8.64 -4.64
CA ARG A 132 17.87 -8.40 -5.41
C ARG A 132 17.70 -9.44 -6.52
N ALA A 133 18.75 -9.72 -7.29
CA ALA A 133 18.72 -10.71 -8.36
C ALA A 133 18.51 -12.14 -7.83
N ALA A 134 19.03 -12.46 -6.65
CA ALA A 134 18.78 -13.74 -5.99
C ALA A 134 17.30 -13.89 -5.58
N ILE A 135 16.73 -12.87 -4.91
CA ILE A 135 15.31 -12.83 -4.54
C ILE A 135 14.42 -12.91 -5.79
N ALA A 136 14.79 -12.19 -6.86
CA ALA A 136 14.04 -12.18 -8.11
C ALA A 136 13.98 -13.56 -8.80
N ARG A 137 15.03 -14.38 -8.64
CA ARG A 137 15.07 -15.75 -9.14
C ARG A 137 14.30 -16.72 -8.25
N ASP A 138 14.22 -16.44 -6.95
CA ASP A 138 13.54 -17.27 -5.97
C ASP A 138 12.03 -16.99 -5.90
N VAL A 139 11.34 -17.17 -7.02
CA VAL A 139 9.89 -16.90 -7.14
C VAL A 139 9.06 -17.78 -6.20
N TYR A 140 9.54 -18.98 -5.90
CA TYR A 140 8.85 -19.97 -5.07
C TYR A 140 9.26 -19.96 -3.59
N GLY A 141 10.28 -19.16 -3.23
CA GLY A 141 10.72 -19.03 -1.84
C GLY A 141 11.53 -20.23 -1.31
N ASN A 142 12.24 -20.95 -2.18
CA ASN A 142 13.09 -22.08 -1.81
C ASN A 142 14.38 -21.63 -1.12
N ASP A 143 14.85 -20.42 -1.40
CA ASP A 143 16.14 -19.87 -0.94
C ASP A 143 15.96 -18.76 0.11
N VAL A 144 14.79 -18.65 0.74
CA VAL A 144 14.45 -17.56 1.67
C VAL A 144 15.44 -17.44 2.83
N ASP A 145 15.88 -18.56 3.42
CA ASP A 145 16.86 -18.54 4.52
C ASP A 145 18.25 -18.07 4.05
N THR A 146 18.64 -18.46 2.84
CA THR A 146 19.89 -18.02 2.21
C THR A 146 19.84 -16.52 1.93
N ASN A 147 18.73 -16.05 1.32
CA ASN A 147 18.49 -14.64 1.01
C ASN A 147 18.44 -13.78 2.30
N ARG A 148 17.79 -14.28 3.36
CA ARG A 148 17.76 -13.60 4.67
C ARG A 148 19.16 -13.49 5.27
N SER A 149 19.92 -14.58 5.27
CA SER A 149 21.28 -14.60 5.82
C SER A 149 22.20 -13.64 5.07
N ALA A 150 22.07 -13.59 3.73
CA ALA A 150 22.77 -12.62 2.89
C ALA A 150 22.38 -11.18 3.24
N ALA A 151 21.09 -10.89 3.39
CA ALA A 151 20.59 -9.58 3.79
C ALA A 151 21.16 -9.15 5.16
N GLU A 152 21.18 -10.03 6.16
CA GLU A 152 21.76 -9.75 7.48
C GLU A 152 23.27 -9.47 7.42
N ASN A 153 23.99 -10.23 6.60
CA ASN A 153 25.43 -10.01 6.37
C ASN A 153 25.71 -8.64 5.76
N ILE A 154 24.96 -8.28 4.70
CA ILE A 154 25.07 -6.98 4.03
C ILE A 154 24.77 -5.85 5.01
N LYS A 155 23.71 -5.97 5.82
CA LYS A 155 23.36 -4.99 6.86
C LYS A 155 24.53 -4.73 7.81
N ARG A 156 25.16 -5.81 8.32
CA ARG A 156 26.29 -5.70 9.24
C ARG A 156 27.48 -5.01 8.61
N ASN A 157 27.81 -5.35 7.36
CA ASN A 157 28.92 -4.75 6.63
C ASN A 157 28.68 -3.25 6.39
N ILE A 158 27.49 -2.89 5.89
CA ILE A 158 27.13 -1.49 5.64
C ILE A 158 27.15 -0.67 6.94
N LEU A 159 26.55 -1.17 8.03
CA LEU A 159 26.56 -0.44 9.31
C LEU A 159 27.96 -0.29 9.90
N ARG A 160 28.85 -1.26 9.65
CA ARG A 160 30.24 -1.17 10.08
C ARG A 160 31.01 -0.13 9.27
N ASP A 161 30.83 -0.12 7.95
CA ASP A 161 31.73 0.60 7.05
C ASP A 161 31.19 2.00 6.70
N LEU A 162 29.87 2.14 6.49
CA LEU A 162 29.15 3.37 6.14
C LEU A 162 28.51 4.08 7.36
N SER A 163 28.91 3.75 8.59
CA SER A 163 28.42 4.49 9.77
C SER A 163 28.74 5.99 9.64
N TYR A 164 27.80 6.85 10.02
CA TYR A 164 28.00 8.31 10.00
C TYR A 164 29.27 8.73 10.76
N ARG A 165 29.57 8.09 11.90
CA ARG A 165 30.78 8.38 12.69
C ARG A 165 32.08 8.23 11.88
N LYS A 166 32.14 7.28 10.95
CA LYS A 166 33.30 7.07 10.06
C LYS A 166 33.28 7.95 8.83
N MET A 167 32.10 8.40 8.39
CA MET A 167 31.92 9.10 7.12
C MET A 167 31.84 10.62 7.23
N LYS A 168 31.62 11.17 8.43
CA LYS A 168 31.51 12.64 8.65
C LYS A 168 32.67 13.45 8.04
N ASP A 169 33.90 12.95 8.11
CA ASP A 169 35.11 13.65 7.63
C ASP A 169 35.29 13.52 6.09
N TYR A 170 34.50 12.63 5.47
CA TYR A 170 34.52 12.30 4.05
C TYR A 170 33.28 12.79 3.30
N LEU A 171 32.47 13.63 3.94
CA LEU A 171 31.37 14.31 3.26
C LEU A 171 31.94 15.42 2.36
N ALA A 172 31.39 15.52 1.16
CA ALA A 172 31.80 16.47 0.12
C ALA A 172 31.18 17.86 0.31
#